data_AF-A0A2P5CRS4-F1
#
_entry.id   AF-A0A2P5CRS4-F1
#
_cell.length_a   1.000
_cell.length_b   1.000
_cell.length_c   1.000
_cell.angle_alpha   90.00
_cell.angle_beta   90.00
_cell.angle_gamma   90.00
#
_symmetry.space_group_name_H-M   'P 1'
#
loop_
_entity.id
_entity.type
_entity.pdbx_description
1 polymer ?
#
loop_
_entity_poly.entity_id
_entity_poly.type
_entity_poly.pdbx_seq_one_letter_code
_entity_poly.pdbx_strand_id
1 'polypeptide(L)'
;MQCSISVNGAALGPAFVGFITAQGRTYNNEASGFVFKNCKVYGTGKVFLGRAWRPYSRVLFYHSYLSDVIVPQGWDAWRFVGYESQLTFAEDSCYGPGSDTYWRVRWEKKLSPKSVKMLTSGTFIDGEGWLQRMPI
;
A
#
# COMPACT_ATOMS: atom_id res chain seq x y z
N MET A 1 0.09 15.53 -9.89
CA MET A 1 -0.71 15.53 -8.65
C MET A 1 0.03 14.74 -7.59
N GLN A 2 0.19 15.31 -6.39
CA GLN A 2 0.84 14.67 -5.23
C GLN A 2 -0.25 14.49 -4.16
N CYS A 3 -0.62 13.24 -3.87
CA CYS A 3 -1.62 12.94 -2.85
C CYS A 3 -0.98 13.03 -1.46
N SER A 4 -1.75 13.51 -0.48
CA SER A 4 -1.35 13.59 0.93
C SER A 4 -2.26 12.69 1.76
N ILE A 5 -1.65 11.75 2.49
CA ILE A 5 -2.33 10.83 3.41
C ILE A 5 -1.96 11.25 4.82
N SER A 6 -2.91 11.89 5.51
CA SER A 6 -2.75 12.32 6.90
C SER A 6 -3.28 11.23 7.84
N VAL A 7 -2.41 10.70 8.69
CA VAL A 7 -2.77 9.66 9.68
C VAL A 7 -2.94 10.26 11.07
N ASN A 8 -3.96 9.81 11.81
CA ASN A 8 -4.22 10.20 13.20
C ASN A 8 -4.16 8.98 14.12
N GLY A 9 -3.07 8.21 14.03
CA GLY A 9 -2.89 6.99 14.83
C GLY A 9 -2.83 7.28 16.33
N ALA A 10 -2.38 8.47 16.73
CA ALA A 10 -2.30 8.86 18.14
C ALA A 10 -3.69 8.87 18.82
N ALA A 11 -4.76 9.16 18.08
CA ALA A 11 -6.12 9.14 18.59
C ALA A 11 -6.60 7.75 19.03
N LEU A 12 -5.93 6.68 18.60
CA LEU A 12 -6.24 5.32 19.04
C LEU A 12 -5.74 5.03 20.46
N GLY A 13 -4.84 5.87 21.01
CA GLY A 13 -4.16 5.62 22.27
C GLY A 13 -2.92 4.73 22.12
N PRO A 14 -2.08 4.61 23.17
CA PRO A 14 -0.75 4.01 23.07
C PRO A 14 -0.76 2.49 22.84
N ALA A 15 -1.87 1.82 23.11
CA ALA A 15 -1.99 0.37 22.98
C ALA A 15 -2.41 -0.10 21.57
N PHE A 16 -2.72 0.83 20.66
CA PHE A 16 -3.34 0.51 19.37
C PHE A 16 -2.55 1.10 18.21
N VAL A 17 -2.53 0.36 17.09
CA VAL A 17 -1.86 0.74 15.85
C VAL A 17 -2.90 0.76 14.73
N GLY A 18 -2.91 1.81 13.93
CA GLY A 18 -3.86 1.96 12.81
C GLY A 18 -3.42 1.25 11.54
N PHE A 19 -4.26 1.26 10.51
CA PHE A 19 -3.96 0.73 9.18
C PHE A 19 -4.37 1.73 8.12
N ILE A 20 -3.47 2.08 7.20
CA ILE A 20 -3.80 2.99 6.09
C ILE A 20 -4.71 2.28 5.07
N THR A 21 -4.49 0.99 4.82
CA THR A 21 -5.22 0.25 3.78
C THR A 21 -5.80 -1.07 4.28
N ALA A 22 -6.92 -1.46 3.67
CA ALA A 22 -7.58 -2.75 3.88
C ALA A 22 -8.15 -3.26 2.54
N GLN A 23 -7.28 -3.64 1.60
CA GLN A 23 -7.70 -3.92 0.22
C GLN A 23 -8.39 -5.29 0.12
N GLY A 24 -9.50 -5.35 -0.64
CA GLY A 24 -10.45 -6.46 -0.64
C GLY A 24 -10.47 -7.36 -1.88
N ARG A 25 -9.35 -7.53 -2.59
CA ARG A 25 -9.29 -8.44 -3.75
C ARG A 25 -9.47 -9.89 -3.32
N THR A 26 -10.46 -10.57 -3.91
CA THR A 26 -10.93 -11.90 -3.48
C THR A 26 -10.43 -13.02 -4.39
N TYR A 27 -10.15 -12.72 -5.66
CA TYR A 27 -9.66 -13.72 -6.62
C TYR A 27 -8.37 -13.28 -7.29
N ASN A 28 -7.55 -14.26 -7.71
CA ASN A 28 -6.23 -14.00 -8.31
C ASN A 28 -6.32 -13.35 -9.70
N ASN A 29 -7.41 -13.55 -10.43
CA ASN A 29 -7.64 -13.04 -11.78
C ASN A 29 -8.26 -11.64 -11.80
N GLU A 30 -8.64 -11.10 -10.64
CA GLU A 30 -9.15 -9.72 -10.55
C GLU A 30 -8.03 -8.71 -10.81
N ALA A 31 -8.31 -7.75 -11.69
CA ALA A 31 -7.40 -6.65 -12.01
C ALA A 31 -7.36 -5.56 -10.92
N SER A 32 -8.12 -5.69 -9.83
CA SER A 32 -8.23 -4.66 -8.78
C SER A 32 -7.01 -4.55 -7.85
N GLY A 33 -6.84 -3.40 -7.20
CA GLY A 33 -5.74 -3.15 -6.27
C GLY A 33 -5.70 -1.69 -5.86
N PHE A 34 -4.95 -1.38 -4.80
CA PHE A 34 -4.64 0.01 -4.44
C PHE A 34 -3.19 0.33 -4.81
N VAL A 35 -2.99 1.43 -5.53
CA VAL A 35 -1.66 1.92 -5.92
C VAL A 35 -1.52 3.37 -5.50
N PHE A 36 -0.60 3.62 -4.57
CA PHE A 36 -0.27 4.95 -4.07
C PHE A 36 1.01 5.41 -4.76
N LYS A 37 0.86 6.25 -5.79
CA LYS A 37 1.95 6.74 -6.62
C LYS A 37 2.25 8.20 -6.28
N ASN A 38 3.50 8.53 -5.98
CA ASN A 38 3.92 9.90 -5.66
C ASN A 38 3.11 10.54 -4.51
N CYS A 39 2.85 9.77 -3.44
CA CYS A 39 2.09 10.22 -2.28
C CYS A 39 3.03 10.65 -1.13
N LYS A 40 2.49 11.39 -0.16
CA LYS A 40 3.14 11.67 1.12
C LYS A 40 2.29 11.12 2.26
N VAL A 41 2.88 10.27 3.10
CA VAL A 41 2.24 9.72 4.31
C VAL A 41 2.87 10.37 5.54
N TYR A 42 2.06 11.11 6.29
CA TYR A 42 2.46 11.84 7.49
C TYR A 42 1.36 11.88 8.53
N GLY A 43 1.68 12.29 9.76
CA GLY A 43 0.69 12.46 10.81
C GLY A 43 1.24 12.14 12.18
N THR A 44 0.41 11.55 13.04
CA THR A 44 0.75 11.25 14.43
C THR A 44 0.47 9.79 14.78
N GLY A 45 1.15 9.31 15.82
CA GLY A 45 1.04 7.92 16.30
C GLY A 45 1.70 6.93 15.35
N LYS A 46 1.31 5.66 15.48
CA LYS A 46 1.87 4.56 14.71
C LYS A 46 0.81 3.84 13.89
N VAL A 47 1.14 3.50 12.65
CA VAL A 47 0.24 2.82 11.70
C VAL A 47 1.00 1.81 10.85
N PHE A 48 0.31 0.77 10.42
CA PHE A 48 0.73 -0.08 9.31
C PHE A 48 0.33 0.56 7.97
N LEU A 49 1.10 0.27 6.92
CA LEU A 49 0.75 0.56 5.52
C LEU A 49 -0.56 -0.14 5.13
N GLY A 50 -0.83 -1.30 5.70
CA GLY A 50 -2.09 -1.97 5.47
C GLY A 50 -2.24 -3.34 6.11
N ARG A 51 -3.47 -3.83 6.03
CA ARG A 51 -3.82 -5.22 6.33
C ARG A 51 -4.59 -5.88 5.20
N ALA A 52 -4.47 -7.19 5.05
CA ALA A 52 -5.25 -7.93 4.05
C ALA A 52 -6.71 -8.07 4.48
N TRP A 53 -7.66 -7.46 3.76
CA TRP A 53 -9.10 -7.67 4.03
C TRP A 53 -9.62 -8.95 3.38
N ARG A 54 -9.02 -9.38 2.26
CA ARG A 54 -9.38 -10.58 1.48
C ARG A 54 -8.13 -11.36 1.01
N PRO A 55 -8.26 -12.64 0.60
CA PRO A 55 -7.11 -13.54 0.41
C PRO A 55 -6.09 -13.13 -0.67
N TYR A 56 -6.47 -12.31 -1.64
CA TYR A 56 -5.60 -11.87 -2.74
C TYR A 56 -5.33 -10.36 -2.70
N SER A 57 -5.41 -9.79 -1.49
CA SER A 57 -5.25 -8.36 -1.26
C SER A 57 -4.00 -7.80 -1.94
N ARG A 58 -4.14 -6.69 -2.66
CA ARG A 58 -3.05 -6.08 -3.45
C ARG A 58 -2.92 -4.59 -3.18
N VAL A 59 -1.76 -4.19 -2.65
CA VAL A 59 -1.41 -2.81 -2.34
C VAL A 59 0.03 -2.53 -2.76
N LEU A 60 0.26 -1.43 -3.47
CA LEU A 60 1.58 -0.93 -3.83
C LEU A 60 1.73 0.52 -3.37
N PHE A 61 2.74 0.82 -2.57
CA PHE A 61 3.27 2.18 -2.42
C PHE A 61 4.46 2.34 -3.36
N TYR A 62 4.37 3.29 -4.29
CA TYR A 62 5.39 3.56 -5.30
C TYR A 62 5.85 5.01 -5.24
N HIS A 63 7.17 5.20 -5.13
CA HIS A 63 7.81 6.51 -5.14
C HIS A 63 7.14 7.51 -4.18
N SER A 64 6.82 7.04 -2.98
CA SER A 64 6.05 7.79 -1.99
C SER A 64 6.90 8.08 -0.75
N TYR A 65 6.70 9.27 -0.16
CA TYR A 65 7.32 9.63 1.11
C TYR A 65 6.57 8.97 2.26
N LEU A 66 7.29 8.26 3.12
CA LEU A 66 6.79 7.64 4.34
C LEU A 66 7.49 8.26 5.54
N SER A 67 6.74 9.02 6.34
CA SER A 67 7.22 9.49 7.64
C SER A 67 7.36 8.35 8.65
N ASP A 68 7.95 8.66 9.80
CA ASP A 68 8.23 7.73 10.90
C ASP A 68 6.96 7.19 11.60
N VAL A 69 5.76 7.63 11.19
CA VAL A 69 4.49 7.05 11.66
C VAL A 69 4.31 5.59 11.22
N ILE A 70 5.01 5.13 10.18
CA ILE A 70 4.94 3.74 9.73
C ILE A 70 5.68 2.84 10.71
N VAL A 71 5.01 1.77 11.17
CA VAL A 71 5.65 0.76 12.01
C VAL A 71 6.66 -0.08 11.21
N PRO A 72 7.76 -0.55 11.84
CA PRO A 72 8.82 -1.27 11.12
C PRO A 72 8.35 -2.52 10.36
N GLN A 73 7.35 -3.23 10.88
CA GLN A 73 6.75 -4.41 10.24
C GLN A 73 6.06 -4.07 8.91
N GLY A 74 5.56 -2.83 8.77
CA GLY A 74 4.89 -2.28 7.58
C GLY A 74 3.49 -2.85 7.31
N TRP A 75 3.32 -4.16 7.39
CA TRP A 75 2.13 -4.85 6.93
C TRP A 75 1.60 -5.90 7.91
N ASP A 76 0.29 -6.20 7.80
CA ASP A 76 -0.38 -7.23 8.59
C ASP A 76 -1.19 -8.18 7.67
N ALA A 77 -0.98 -9.49 7.80
CA ALA A 77 -1.72 -10.49 7.04
C ALA A 77 -3.16 -10.69 7.54
N TRP A 78 -3.50 -10.11 8.70
CA TRP A 78 -4.78 -10.21 9.39
C TRP A 78 -5.21 -11.66 9.60
N ARG A 79 -6.25 -12.12 8.89
CA ARG A 79 -6.78 -13.50 8.99
C ARG A 79 -6.11 -14.47 8.02
N PHE A 80 -5.10 -14.03 7.27
CA PHE A 80 -4.42 -14.80 6.21
C PHE A 80 -2.97 -15.15 6.57
N VAL A 81 -2.65 -15.22 7.85
CA VAL A 81 -1.37 -15.78 8.33
C VAL A 81 -1.23 -17.22 7.84
N GLY A 82 -0.09 -17.56 7.24
CA GLY A 82 0.15 -18.84 6.55
C GLY A 82 -0.29 -18.88 5.08
N TYR A 83 -0.98 -17.85 4.58
CA TYR A 83 -1.42 -17.71 3.19
C TYR A 83 -0.86 -16.45 2.51
N GLU A 84 0.21 -15.86 3.08
CA GLU A 84 0.80 -14.60 2.61
C GLU A 84 1.43 -14.72 1.22
N SER A 85 1.64 -15.95 0.72
CA SER A 85 2.04 -16.19 -0.66
C SER A 85 1.03 -15.65 -1.68
N GLN A 86 -0.26 -15.57 -1.31
CA GLN A 86 -1.36 -15.07 -2.14
C GLN A 86 -1.49 -13.53 -2.13
N LEU A 87 -0.97 -12.87 -1.08
CA LEU A 87 -1.02 -11.43 -0.91
C LEU A 87 0.01 -10.73 -1.80
N THR A 88 -0.31 -9.52 -2.25
CA THR A 88 0.61 -8.66 -3.03
C THR A 88 0.76 -7.32 -2.34
N PHE A 89 1.53 -7.28 -1.25
CA PHE A 89 1.88 -6.06 -0.54
C PHE A 89 3.33 -5.71 -0.84
N ALA A 90 3.55 -4.51 -1.33
CA ALA A 90 4.86 -4.09 -1.82
C ALA A 90 5.09 -2.60 -1.64
N GLU A 91 6.36 -2.27 -1.42
CA GLU A 91 6.91 -0.92 -1.55
C GLU A 91 7.94 -0.92 -2.68
N ASP A 92 7.95 0.13 -3.50
CA ASP A 92 8.98 0.33 -4.52
C ASP A 92 9.40 1.79 -4.57
N SER A 93 10.70 2.03 -4.42
CA SER A 93 11.31 3.37 -4.46
C SER A 93 10.70 4.37 -3.45
N CYS A 94 10.11 3.89 -2.35
CA CYS A 94 9.66 4.73 -1.24
C CYS A 94 10.86 5.33 -0.50
N TYR A 95 10.65 6.50 0.11
CA TYR A 95 11.70 7.25 0.80
C TYR A 95 11.18 7.92 2.07
N GLY A 96 12.08 8.37 2.94
CA GLY A 96 11.74 8.99 4.22
C GLY A 96 12.02 8.08 5.42
N PRO A 97 11.84 8.58 6.65
CA PRO A 97 12.25 7.85 7.84
C PRO A 97 11.43 6.57 8.12
N GLY A 98 10.21 6.45 7.57
CA GLY A 98 9.40 5.24 7.68
C GLY A 98 9.59 4.22 6.56
N SER A 99 10.45 4.51 5.56
CA SER A 99 10.64 3.65 4.39
C SER A 99 11.76 2.61 4.56
N ASP A 100 12.39 2.51 5.74
CA ASP A 100 13.33 1.43 6.01
C ASP A 100 12.59 0.09 6.01
N THR A 101 13.00 -0.80 5.11
CA THR A 101 12.40 -2.12 4.92
C THR A 101 13.12 -3.26 5.66
N TYR A 102 14.22 -2.98 6.37
CA TYR A 102 15.03 -4.00 7.05
C TYR A 102 14.21 -4.87 8.02
N TRP A 103 13.25 -4.25 8.72
CA TRP A 103 12.38 -4.91 9.70
C TRP A 103 10.97 -5.27 9.18
N ARG A 104 10.74 -5.14 7.86
CA ARG A 104 9.45 -5.50 7.26
C ARG A 104 9.17 -6.98 7.44
N VAL A 105 7.88 -7.31 7.43
CA VAL A 105 7.44 -8.71 7.35
C VAL A 105 8.13 -9.41 6.17
N ARG A 106 8.64 -10.62 6.40
CA ARG A 106 9.43 -11.37 5.41
C ARG A 106 8.67 -11.71 4.12
N TRP A 107 7.34 -11.71 4.18
CA TRP A 107 6.46 -12.04 3.06
C TRP A 107 6.11 -10.83 2.18
N GLU A 108 6.58 -9.62 2.52
CA GLU A 108 6.50 -8.45 1.64
C GLU A 108 7.07 -8.79 0.26
N LYS A 109 6.35 -8.38 -0.79
CA LYS A 109 6.73 -8.72 -2.16
C LYS A 109 7.70 -7.68 -2.72
N LYS A 110 8.79 -8.17 -3.30
CA LYS A 110 9.61 -7.40 -4.25
C LYS A 110 9.08 -7.65 -5.65
N LEU A 111 8.37 -6.67 -6.21
CA LEU A 111 7.78 -6.77 -7.53
C LEU A 111 8.84 -6.62 -8.62
N SER A 112 8.64 -7.28 -9.76
CA SER A 112 9.49 -7.06 -10.92
C SER A 112 9.29 -5.65 -11.50
N PRO A 113 10.29 -5.06 -12.17
CA PRO A 113 10.13 -3.76 -12.84
C PRO A 113 8.94 -3.73 -13.81
N LYS A 114 8.66 -4.86 -14.48
CA LYS A 114 7.49 -5.02 -15.36
C LYS A 114 6.17 -4.91 -14.59
N SER A 115 6.08 -5.58 -13.44
CA SER A 115 4.90 -5.54 -12.56
C SER A 115 4.67 -4.14 -11.98
N VAL A 116 5.74 -3.47 -11.52
CA VAL A 116 5.68 -2.09 -11.03
C VAL A 116 5.21 -1.15 -12.14
N LYS A 117 5.79 -1.24 -13.34
CA LYS A 117 5.39 -0.43 -14.50
C LYS A 117 3.91 -0.64 -14.87
N MET A 118 3.43 -1.88 -14.84
CA MET A 118 2.03 -2.20 -15.11
C MET A 118 1.08 -1.57 -14.09
N LEU A 119 1.34 -1.75 -12.79
CA LEU A 119 0.49 -1.25 -11.71
C LEU A 119 0.50 0.29 -11.61
N THR A 120 1.62 0.91 -11.97
CA THR A 120 1.78 2.37 -11.90
C THR A 120 1.42 3.10 -13.19
N SER A 121 1.03 2.36 -14.23
CA SER A 121 0.53 2.89 -15.50
C SER A 121 -0.90 3.42 -15.36
N GLY A 122 -1.25 4.46 -16.12
CA GLY A 122 -2.64 4.94 -16.20
C GLY A 122 -3.60 3.85 -16.67
N THR A 123 -3.14 2.97 -17.56
CA THR A 123 -3.92 1.84 -18.08
C THR A 123 -4.38 0.85 -17.00
N PHE A 124 -3.79 0.89 -15.79
CA PHE A 124 -4.26 0.08 -14.67
C PHE A 124 -5.67 0.46 -14.21
N ILE A 125 -6.02 1.75 -14.31
CA ILE A 125 -7.34 2.30 -13.95
C ILE A 125 -8.13 2.78 -15.17
N ASP A 126 -7.46 2.92 -16.31
CA ASP A 126 -7.97 3.57 -17.51
C ASP A 126 -7.88 2.67 -18.74
N GLY A 127 -8.30 1.41 -18.60
CA GLY A 127 -8.31 0.45 -19.72
C GLY A 127 -9.15 0.90 -20.91
N GLU A 128 -10.15 1.76 -20.66
CA GLU A 128 -11.10 2.26 -21.67
C GLU A 128 -10.81 3.71 -22.10
N GLY A 129 -9.78 4.38 -21.56
CA GLY A 129 -9.45 5.76 -21.93
C GLY A 129 -10.50 6.79 -21.51
N TRP A 130 -11.14 6.62 -20.35
CA TRP A 130 -12.05 7.60 -19.76
C TRP A 130 -11.33 8.82 -19.19
N LEU A 131 -10.06 8.70 -18.75
CA LEU A 131 -9.31 9.84 -18.22
C LEU A 131 -9.15 10.97 -19.25
N GLN A 132 -8.98 10.63 -20.53
CA GLN A 132 -8.89 11.60 -21.62
C GLN A 132 -10.24 12.23 -21.99
N ARG A 133 -11.35 11.60 -21.56
CA ARG A 133 -12.73 12.03 -21.83
C ARG A 133 -13.32 12.82 -20.67
N MET A 134 -12.55 13.09 -19.62
CA MET A 134 -13.02 13.92 -18.52
C MET A 134 -13.24 15.36 -19.00
N PRO A 135 -14.41 15.96 -18.72
CA PRO A 135 -14.61 17.39 -18.98
C PRO A 135 -13.66 18.15 -18.04
N ILE A 136 -12.67 18.82 -18.63
CA ILE A 136 -11.73 19.68 -17.93
C ILE A 136 -12.34 21.07 -17.77
#